data_AF-A0AAD4P9F9-F1
#
_entry.id   AF-A0AAD4P9F9-F1
#
_cell.length_a   1.000
_cell.length_b   1.000
_cell.length_c   1.000
_cell.angle_alpha   90.00
_cell.angle_beta   90.00
_cell.angle_gamma   90.00
#
_symmetry.space_group_name_H-M   'P 1'
#
loop_
_entity.id
_entity.type
_entity.pdbx_description
1 polymer ?
#
loop_
_entity_poly.entity_id
_entity_poly.type
_entity_poly.pdbx_seq_one_letter_code
_entity_poly.pdbx_strand_id
1 'polypeptide(L)'
;MLDKMSKRHELCSAFTFDYEVNKDDQLRCVFWADPISRRNFSLFGDVVSFDTTYRTNRYSMIFAPFTRKDNHGKLVTFGAALMSGEDAESYSWVLQKFKDCMGGSPSLIITDQDLGLKVAIRQVLPDTRHRLCMWHIMFKVPDKLPAHIRKNETFKNRLNSIVWSNCINITDFELIWKKIMVEFGLTDDSWFKSLYDIREDWVPAYFRDLPMSGLCRTTSISESVNSFYSRFLRLKSNLVEFLMNFDSALDTQRHAHAYLDSVDESSIPQLKTPFAFEKHAATVYTRNKFYEVQKEIEDAYYVCHVCNISENDSVVIL
;
A
#
# COMPACT_ATOMS: atom_id res chain seq x y z
N MET A 1 17.83 -23.08 -1.08
CA MET A 1 17.52 -21.64 -0.94
C MET A 1 18.32 -21.04 0.20
N LEU A 2 18.22 -21.61 1.41
CA LEU A 2 18.96 -21.16 2.60
C LEU A 2 20.48 -21.10 2.40
N ASP A 3 21.11 -22.07 1.74
CA ASP A 3 22.55 -22.00 1.42
C ASP A 3 22.92 -20.78 0.57
N LYS A 4 22.05 -20.38 -0.37
CA LYS A 4 22.28 -19.17 -1.17
C LYS A 4 22.16 -17.91 -0.32
N MET A 5 21.22 -17.88 0.62
CA MET A 5 21.04 -16.75 1.54
C MET A 5 22.22 -16.64 2.51
N SER A 6 22.69 -17.77 3.03
CA SER A 6 23.88 -17.85 3.90
C SER A 6 25.11 -17.30 3.18
N LYS A 7 25.36 -17.76 1.94
CA LYS A 7 26.44 -17.22 1.09
C LYS A 7 26.29 -15.72 0.83
N ARG A 8 25.07 -15.21 0.64
CA ARG A 8 24.84 -13.76 0.46
C ARG A 8 25.17 -12.97 1.72
N HIS A 9 24.80 -13.49 2.89
CA HIS A 9 25.14 -12.88 4.17
C HIS A 9 26.65 -12.87 4.43
N GLU A 10 27.34 -13.97 4.12
CA GLU A 10 28.80 -14.06 4.19
C GLU A 10 29.50 -13.03 3.28
N LEU A 11 28.98 -12.85 2.07
CA LEU A 11 29.50 -11.87 1.10
C LEU A 11 29.13 -10.42 1.45
N CYS A 12 28.00 -10.21 2.12
CA CYS A 12 27.49 -8.90 2.49
C CYS A 12 26.74 -8.99 3.83
N SER A 13 27.40 -8.60 4.92
CA SER A 13 26.83 -8.63 6.27
C SER A 13 25.57 -7.78 6.42
N ALA A 14 25.37 -6.80 5.54
CA ALA A 14 24.16 -5.98 5.52
C ALA A 14 22.93 -6.68 4.90
N PHE A 15 23.13 -7.76 4.10
CA PHE A 15 22.05 -8.66 3.71
C PHE A 15 21.62 -9.46 4.93
N THR A 16 20.36 -9.34 5.34
CA THR A 16 19.83 -10.00 6.53
C THR A 16 18.81 -11.05 6.11
N PHE A 17 18.89 -12.23 6.70
CA PHE A 17 17.85 -13.25 6.58
C PHE A 17 17.77 -14.07 7.86
N ASP A 18 16.61 -14.65 8.10
CA ASP A 18 16.36 -15.58 9.20
C ASP A 18 15.31 -16.59 8.75
N TYR A 19 15.21 -17.73 9.41
CA TYR A 19 14.22 -18.77 9.10
C TYR A 19 13.81 -19.60 10.31
N GLU A 20 12.62 -20.18 10.23
CA GLU A 20 12.08 -21.11 11.21
C GLU A 20 11.71 -22.43 10.51
N VAL A 21 12.03 -23.54 11.14
CA VAL A 21 11.63 -24.89 10.72
C VAL A 21 10.60 -25.46 11.69
N ASN A 22 9.72 -26.33 11.18
CA ASN A 22 8.78 -27.07 12.01
C ASN A 22 9.44 -28.28 12.69
N LYS A 23 8.65 -29.07 13.42
CA LYS A 23 9.13 -30.27 14.13
C LYS A 23 9.69 -31.36 13.22
N ASP A 24 9.33 -31.34 11.94
CA ASP A 24 9.77 -32.28 10.91
C ASP A 24 10.96 -31.74 10.08
N ASP A 25 11.63 -30.69 10.57
CA ASP A 25 12.75 -30.00 9.90
C ASP A 25 12.38 -29.42 8.51
N GLN A 26 11.10 -29.10 8.31
CA GLN A 26 10.62 -28.43 7.11
C GLN A 26 10.52 -26.93 7.32
N LEU A 27 10.91 -26.16 6.32
CA LEU A 27 10.85 -24.71 6.34
C LEU A 27 9.42 -24.22 6.58
N ARG A 28 9.19 -23.57 7.72
CA ARG A 28 7.92 -22.94 8.08
C ARG A 28 7.90 -21.49 7.65
N CYS A 29 8.92 -20.71 8.04
CA CYS A 29 9.03 -19.30 7.72
C CYS A 29 10.45 -18.97 7.27
N VAL A 30 10.59 -18.03 6.34
CA VAL A 30 11.88 -17.38 6.02
C VAL A 30 11.61 -15.92 5.72
N PHE A 31 12.44 -15.05 6.28
CA PHE A 31 12.43 -13.61 6.00
C PHE A 31 13.79 -13.20 5.46
N TRP A 32 13.83 -12.28 4.50
CA TRP A 32 15.08 -11.69 4.03
C TRP A 32 14.90 -10.25 3.55
N ALA A 33 15.96 -9.46 3.68
CA ALA A 33 16.08 -8.11 3.15
C ALA A 33 17.53 -7.81 2.78
N ASP A 34 17.73 -7.19 1.62
CA ASP A 34 19.04 -6.74 1.19
C ASP A 34 19.34 -5.29 1.63
N PRO A 35 20.59 -4.83 1.53
CA PRO A 35 20.99 -3.51 2.01
C PRO A 35 20.25 -2.35 1.34
N ILE A 36 19.91 -2.48 0.06
CA ILE A 36 19.20 -1.44 -0.69
C ILE A 36 17.75 -1.36 -0.18
N SER A 37 17.11 -2.50 0.02
CA SER A 37 15.76 -2.58 0.58
C SER A 37 15.69 -2.00 2.00
N ARG A 38 16.69 -2.25 2.85
CA ARG A 38 16.80 -1.63 4.19
C ARG A 38 16.99 -0.12 4.13
N ARG A 39 17.84 0.37 3.21
CA ARG A 39 18.01 1.81 2.98
C ARG A 39 16.71 2.46 2.50
N ASN A 40 15.99 1.80 1.61
CA ASN A 40 14.68 2.28 1.15
C ASN A 40 13.68 2.39 2.30
N PHE A 41 13.70 1.45 3.25
CA PHE A 41 12.87 1.56 4.45
C PHE A 41 13.24 2.79 5.29
N SER A 42 14.52 3.15 5.45
CA SER A 42 14.88 4.37 6.18
C SER A 42 14.39 5.67 5.54
N LEU A 43 14.07 5.65 4.24
CA LEU A 43 13.58 6.81 3.49
C LEU A 43 12.05 6.82 3.37
N PHE A 44 11.45 5.64 3.26
CA PHE A 44 10.04 5.46 2.91
C PHE A 44 9.32 4.50 3.86
N GLY A 45 9.80 4.30 5.09
CA GLY A 45 9.29 3.28 6.01
C GLY A 45 8.10 3.70 6.87
N ASP A 46 7.64 4.95 6.81
CA ASP A 46 6.53 5.45 7.63
C ASP A 46 5.18 4.76 7.35
N VAL A 47 4.95 4.35 6.09
CA VAL A 47 3.80 3.55 5.68
C VAL A 47 4.29 2.28 4.98
N VAL A 48 3.82 1.11 5.42
CA VAL A 48 4.20 -0.18 4.83
C VAL A 48 2.94 -0.96 4.46
N SER A 49 2.91 -1.51 3.26
CA SER A 49 1.93 -2.51 2.84
C SER A 49 2.52 -3.90 3.02
N PHE A 50 1.75 -4.78 3.64
CA PHE A 50 2.07 -6.18 3.82
C PHE A 50 0.85 -7.00 3.39
N ASP A 51 0.89 -7.46 2.14
CA ASP A 51 -0.16 -8.29 1.54
C ASP A 51 0.40 -9.66 1.22
N THR A 52 -0.33 -10.70 1.61
CA THR A 52 0.03 -12.08 1.28
C THR A 52 -0.48 -12.45 -0.11
N THR A 53 0.36 -13.14 -0.88
CA THR A 53 0.00 -13.73 -2.18
C THR A 53 0.15 -15.24 -2.09
N TYR A 54 -0.91 -15.96 -2.44
CA TYR A 54 -0.96 -17.41 -2.36
C TYR A 54 -0.34 -18.12 -3.56
N ARG A 55 0.02 -19.40 -3.34
CA ARG A 55 0.40 -20.39 -4.38
C ARG A 55 1.59 -19.98 -5.25
N THR A 56 2.52 -19.19 -4.75
CA THR A 56 3.59 -18.63 -5.57
C THR A 56 4.69 -19.62 -5.99
N ASN A 57 4.67 -20.84 -5.44
CA ASN A 57 5.70 -21.86 -5.65
C ASN A 57 5.13 -23.28 -5.45
N ARG A 58 5.90 -24.29 -5.85
CA ARG A 58 5.47 -25.71 -5.81
C ARG A 58 5.18 -26.27 -4.42
N TYR A 59 5.64 -25.59 -3.37
CA TYR A 59 5.44 -25.97 -1.97
C TYR A 59 4.21 -25.30 -1.36
N SER A 60 3.47 -24.51 -2.14
CA SER A 60 2.32 -23.73 -1.68
C SER A 60 2.64 -22.74 -0.55
N MET A 61 3.91 -22.36 -0.36
CA MET A 61 4.25 -21.32 0.60
C MET A 61 3.66 -19.96 0.15
N ILE A 62 3.14 -19.22 1.11
CA ILE A 62 2.61 -17.87 0.96
C ILE A 62 3.79 -16.91 0.81
N PHE A 63 3.73 -16.04 -0.20
CA PHE A 63 4.69 -14.98 -0.39
C PHE A 63 4.15 -13.67 0.18
N ALA A 64 4.93 -13.01 1.03
CA ALA A 64 4.53 -11.80 1.70
C ALA A 64 5.63 -10.73 1.59
N PRO A 65 5.61 -9.89 0.56
CA PRO A 65 6.55 -8.78 0.42
C PRO A 65 6.12 -7.58 1.28
N PHE A 66 7.10 -6.94 1.91
CA PHE A 66 6.94 -5.65 2.57
C PHE A 66 7.21 -4.55 1.55
N THR A 67 6.21 -3.72 1.26
CA THR A 67 6.29 -2.79 0.14
C THR A 67 5.67 -1.42 0.42
N ARG A 68 6.00 -0.45 -0.43
CA ARG A 68 5.34 0.86 -0.49
C ARG A 68 5.53 1.46 -1.88
N LYS A 69 4.94 2.63 -2.14
CA LYS A 69 5.35 3.53 -3.23
C LYS A 69 6.40 4.54 -2.78
N ASP A 70 7.39 4.79 -3.61
CA ASP A 70 8.38 5.87 -3.46
C ASP A 70 7.84 7.25 -3.89
N ASN A 71 8.74 8.23 -3.87
CA ASN A 71 8.50 9.58 -4.37
C ASN A 71 8.13 9.63 -5.86
N HIS A 72 8.51 8.66 -6.69
CA HIS A 72 8.06 8.53 -8.08
C HIS A 72 6.68 7.88 -8.24
N GLY A 73 6.06 7.44 -7.14
CA GLY A 73 4.82 6.67 -7.14
C GLY A 73 4.99 5.22 -7.60
N LYS A 74 6.23 4.71 -7.65
CA LYS A 74 6.57 3.35 -8.07
C LYS A 74 6.76 2.43 -6.86
N LEU A 75 6.46 1.15 -7.06
CA LEU A 75 6.56 0.14 -6.00
C LEU A 75 8.02 -0.03 -5.57
N VAL A 76 8.27 0.00 -4.27
CA VAL A 76 9.54 -0.31 -3.61
C VAL A 76 9.33 -1.48 -2.66
N THR A 77 10.32 -2.37 -2.61
CA THR A 77 10.34 -3.54 -1.72
C THR A 77 11.35 -3.34 -0.60
N PHE A 78 10.91 -3.48 0.65
CA PHE A 78 11.76 -3.38 1.85
C PHE A 78 12.27 -4.75 2.32
N GLY A 79 11.60 -5.82 1.95
CA GLY A 79 11.97 -7.18 2.29
C GLY A 79 10.86 -8.13 1.88
N ALA A 80 11.07 -9.42 2.08
CA ALA A 80 10.08 -10.42 1.77
C ALA A 80 10.14 -11.58 2.74
N ALA A 81 9.00 -12.26 2.85
CA ALA A 81 8.89 -13.52 3.56
C ALA A 81 8.22 -14.60 2.72
N LEU A 82 8.56 -15.86 3.04
CA LEU A 82 7.78 -17.04 2.67
C LEU A 82 7.29 -17.72 3.95
N MET A 83 6.03 -18.11 3.98
CA MET A 83 5.40 -18.78 5.12
C MET A 83 4.63 -20.03 4.65
N SER A 84 4.65 -21.10 5.44
CA SER A 84 3.89 -22.32 5.14
C SER A 84 2.39 -22.22 5.50
N GLY A 85 2.01 -21.23 6.32
CA GLY A 85 0.62 -21.02 6.77
C GLY A 85 0.34 -19.57 7.17
N GLU A 86 -0.95 -19.23 7.25
CA GLU A 86 -1.47 -17.93 7.66
C GLU A 86 -2.03 -18.01 9.08
N ASP A 87 -1.13 -18.23 10.02
CA ASP A 87 -1.44 -18.25 11.45
C ASP A 87 -0.77 -17.08 12.16
N ALA A 88 -1.35 -16.66 13.28
CA ALA A 88 -0.86 -15.50 14.04
C ALA A 88 0.61 -15.65 14.49
N GLU A 89 1.08 -16.89 14.72
CA GLU A 89 2.45 -17.16 15.13
C GLU A 89 3.43 -16.95 13.96
N SER A 90 3.12 -17.49 12.79
CA SER A 90 3.90 -17.28 11.55
C SER A 90 3.98 -15.79 11.19
N TYR A 91 2.86 -15.07 11.28
CA TYR A 91 2.84 -13.61 11.06
C TYR A 91 3.64 -12.85 12.11
N SER A 92 3.51 -13.20 13.40
CA SER A 92 4.25 -12.54 14.47
C SER A 92 5.75 -12.73 14.28
N TRP A 93 6.17 -13.93 13.90
CA TRP A 93 7.57 -14.22 13.60
C TRP A 93 8.07 -13.34 12.45
N VAL A 94 7.35 -13.29 11.31
CA VAL A 94 7.75 -12.49 10.14
C VAL A 94 7.78 -10.99 10.46
N LEU A 95 6.78 -10.46 11.16
CA LEU A 95 6.75 -9.05 11.56
C LEU A 95 7.88 -8.71 12.54
N GLN A 96 8.23 -9.63 13.44
CA GLN A 96 9.32 -9.42 14.39
C GLN A 96 10.66 -9.37 13.65
N LYS A 97 10.92 -10.31 12.74
CA LYS A 97 12.14 -10.31 11.92
C LYS A 97 12.25 -9.07 11.04
N PHE A 98 11.13 -8.61 10.48
CA PHE A 98 11.08 -7.36 9.76
C PHE A 98 11.47 -6.18 10.65
N LYS A 99 10.82 -6.02 11.81
CA LYS A 99 11.10 -4.94 12.78
C LYS A 99 12.57 -4.92 13.21
N ASP A 100 13.12 -6.08 13.56
CA ASP A 100 14.52 -6.21 14.01
C ASP A 100 15.49 -5.85 12.88
N CYS A 101 15.22 -6.31 11.65
CA CYS A 101 16.04 -6.02 10.47
C CYS A 101 16.03 -4.53 10.10
N MET A 102 14.87 -3.88 10.24
CA MET A 102 14.68 -2.47 9.90
C MET A 102 15.11 -1.51 11.01
N GLY A 103 15.31 -2.00 12.24
CA GLY A 103 15.68 -1.18 13.39
C GLY A 103 14.55 -0.28 13.90
N GLY A 104 13.30 -0.58 13.54
CA GLY A 104 12.14 0.24 13.88
C GLY A 104 10.83 -0.30 13.33
N SER A 105 9.75 0.37 13.71
CA SER A 105 8.38 0.05 13.28
C SER A 105 7.85 1.15 12.35
N PRO A 106 7.04 0.79 11.34
CA PRO A 106 6.34 1.80 10.55
C PRO A 106 5.29 2.53 11.40
N SER A 107 4.93 3.75 11.04
CA SER A 107 3.84 4.49 11.69
C SER A 107 2.47 3.90 11.31
N LEU A 108 2.35 3.42 10.07
CA LEU A 108 1.15 2.79 9.54
C LEU A 108 1.50 1.50 8.80
N ILE A 109 0.78 0.42 9.11
CA ILE A 109 0.82 -0.82 8.32
C ILE A 109 -0.53 -1.07 7.65
N ILE A 110 -0.51 -1.42 6.38
CA ILE A 110 -1.67 -1.74 5.56
C ILE A 110 -1.65 -3.23 5.24
N THR A 111 -2.72 -3.95 5.55
CA THR A 111 -2.85 -5.39 5.25
C THR A 111 -4.24 -5.74 4.76
N ASP A 112 -4.48 -6.99 4.37
CA ASP A 112 -5.83 -7.50 4.18
C ASP A 112 -6.59 -7.72 5.51
N GLN A 113 -7.77 -8.35 5.43
CA GLN A 113 -8.67 -8.60 6.57
C GLN A 113 -8.39 -9.93 7.28
N ASP A 114 -7.13 -10.36 7.37
CA ASP A 114 -6.76 -11.58 8.07
C ASP A 114 -6.75 -11.41 9.60
N LEU A 115 -7.34 -12.39 10.32
CA LEU A 115 -7.43 -12.36 11.78
C LEU A 115 -6.08 -12.63 12.45
N GLY A 116 -5.24 -13.48 11.86
CA GLY A 116 -3.90 -13.76 12.34
C GLY A 116 -3.02 -12.52 12.27
N LEU A 117 -3.09 -11.77 11.16
CA LEU A 117 -2.42 -10.49 11.01
C LEU A 117 -2.86 -9.46 12.04
N LYS A 118 -4.18 -9.34 12.29
CA LYS A 118 -4.70 -8.42 13.31
C LYS A 118 -4.15 -8.72 14.70
N VAL A 119 -4.01 -10.01 15.05
CA VAL A 119 -3.41 -10.43 16.33
C VAL A 119 -1.90 -10.13 16.34
N ALA A 120 -1.19 -10.54 15.29
CA ALA A 120 0.26 -10.41 15.19
C ALA A 120 0.73 -8.94 15.21
N ILE A 121 0.04 -8.05 14.49
CA ILE A 121 0.36 -6.62 14.45
C ILE A 121 0.19 -6.01 15.85
N ARG A 122 -0.92 -6.31 16.53
CA ARG A 122 -1.15 -5.81 17.90
C ARG A 122 -0.07 -6.28 18.89
N GLN A 123 0.47 -7.46 18.69
CA GLN A 123 1.50 -8.04 19.55
C GLN A 123 2.91 -7.47 19.26
N VAL A 124 3.29 -7.39 17.99
CA VAL A 124 4.67 -7.07 17.57
C VAL A 124 4.89 -5.58 17.31
N LEU A 125 3.85 -4.90 16.83
CA LEU A 125 3.85 -3.51 16.40
C LEU A 125 2.74 -2.72 17.13
N PRO A 126 2.73 -2.67 18.48
CA PRO A 126 1.63 -2.08 19.25
C PRO A 126 1.42 -0.58 18.98
N ASP A 127 2.49 0.15 18.65
CA ASP A 127 2.45 1.59 18.35
C ASP A 127 2.19 1.90 16.87
N THR A 128 2.20 0.88 16.01
CA THR A 128 1.90 1.03 14.59
C THR A 128 0.39 1.03 14.40
N ARG A 129 -0.11 2.05 13.70
CA ARG A 129 -1.52 2.08 13.32
C ARG A 129 -1.79 1.03 12.23
N HIS A 130 -2.81 0.20 12.46
CA HIS A 130 -3.22 -0.82 11.49
C HIS A 130 -4.34 -0.29 10.62
N ARG A 131 -4.19 -0.40 9.29
CA ARG A 131 -5.25 -0.11 8.31
C ARG A 131 -5.52 -1.32 7.43
N LEU A 132 -6.79 -1.61 7.20
CA LEU A 132 -7.20 -2.65 6.27
C LEU A 132 -7.21 -2.09 4.83
N CYS A 133 -6.73 -2.90 3.91
CA CYS A 133 -6.61 -2.57 2.51
C CYS A 133 -7.99 -2.49 1.87
N MET A 134 -8.34 -1.29 1.42
CA MET A 134 -9.63 -1.01 0.79
C MET A 134 -9.84 -1.82 -0.49
N TRP A 135 -8.79 -2.15 -1.24
CA TRP A 135 -8.90 -2.97 -2.45
C TRP A 135 -9.44 -4.35 -2.12
N HIS A 136 -8.87 -5.02 -1.12
CA HIS A 136 -9.34 -6.34 -0.66
C HIS A 136 -10.79 -6.30 -0.16
N ILE A 137 -11.19 -5.21 0.50
CA ILE A 137 -12.57 -4.99 0.93
C ILE A 137 -13.49 -4.86 -0.28
N MET A 138 -13.16 -3.95 -1.18
CA MET A 138 -13.99 -3.61 -2.34
C MET A 138 -14.05 -4.74 -3.37
N PHE A 139 -13.02 -5.57 -3.44
CA PHE A 139 -13.01 -6.78 -4.27
C PHE A 139 -14.07 -7.81 -3.82
N LYS A 140 -14.38 -7.88 -2.51
CA LYS A 140 -15.40 -8.79 -1.96
C LYS A 140 -16.82 -8.26 -2.12
N VAL A 141 -17.01 -6.95 -2.29
CA VAL A 141 -18.35 -6.32 -2.35
C VAL A 141 -19.28 -6.98 -3.38
N PRO A 142 -18.87 -7.21 -4.65
CA PRO A 142 -19.76 -7.81 -5.66
C PRO A 142 -20.33 -9.18 -5.26
N ASP A 143 -19.54 -9.99 -4.56
CA ASP A 143 -19.92 -11.33 -4.12
C ASP A 143 -20.90 -11.31 -2.95
N LYS A 144 -20.86 -10.24 -2.14
CA LYS A 144 -21.72 -10.03 -0.97
C LYS A 144 -23.03 -9.33 -1.32
N LEU A 145 -23.12 -8.72 -2.50
CA LEU A 145 -24.34 -8.08 -2.96
C LEU A 145 -25.39 -9.10 -3.43
N PRO A 146 -26.68 -8.85 -3.11
CA PRO A 146 -27.81 -9.49 -3.77
C PRO A 146 -27.73 -9.34 -5.30
N ALA A 147 -28.20 -10.34 -6.03
CA ALA A 147 -28.09 -10.39 -7.49
C ALA A 147 -28.69 -9.16 -8.20
N HIS A 148 -29.77 -8.58 -7.66
CA HIS A 148 -30.45 -7.41 -8.22
C HIS A 148 -29.66 -6.09 -8.02
N ILE A 149 -28.75 -6.02 -7.03
CA ILE A 149 -27.90 -4.84 -6.77
C ILE A 149 -26.54 -4.98 -7.44
N ARG A 150 -26.05 -6.21 -7.65
CA ARG A 150 -24.71 -6.49 -8.19
C ARG A 150 -24.41 -5.77 -9.52
N LYS A 151 -25.42 -5.57 -10.38
CA LYS A 151 -25.31 -4.85 -11.65
C LYS A 151 -25.79 -3.39 -11.59
N ASN A 152 -26.17 -2.88 -10.43
CA ASN A 152 -26.65 -1.52 -10.25
C ASN A 152 -25.47 -0.53 -10.23
N GLU A 153 -25.27 0.18 -11.34
CA GLU A 153 -24.19 1.17 -11.47
C GLU A 153 -24.38 2.37 -10.54
N THR A 154 -25.61 2.77 -10.22
CA THR A 154 -25.87 3.85 -9.25
C THR A 154 -25.36 3.48 -7.86
N PHE A 155 -25.58 2.24 -7.41
CA PHE A 155 -25.04 1.75 -6.15
C PHE A 155 -23.51 1.80 -6.15
N LYS A 156 -22.88 1.22 -7.19
CA LYS A 156 -21.42 1.16 -7.31
C LYS A 156 -20.80 2.55 -7.29
N ASN A 157 -21.35 3.48 -8.07
CA ASN A 157 -20.84 4.85 -8.16
C ASN A 157 -20.93 5.58 -6.82
N ARG A 158 -22.05 5.42 -6.10
CA ARG A 158 -22.23 6.06 -4.77
C ARG A 158 -21.35 5.46 -3.69
N LEU A 159 -21.18 4.13 -3.70
CA LEU A 159 -20.26 3.48 -2.76
C LEU A 159 -18.81 3.90 -3.06
N ASN A 160 -18.42 3.85 -4.33
CA ASN A 160 -17.09 4.27 -4.78
C ASN A 160 -16.81 5.74 -4.46
N SER A 161 -17.80 6.63 -4.56
CA SER A 161 -17.60 8.06 -4.30
C SER A 161 -17.26 8.36 -2.83
N ILE A 162 -17.73 7.55 -1.88
CA ILE A 162 -17.40 7.74 -0.46
C ILE A 162 -16.15 6.95 -0.05
N VAL A 163 -15.96 5.76 -0.62
CA VAL A 163 -14.81 4.90 -0.31
C VAL A 163 -13.53 5.53 -0.86
N TRP A 164 -13.52 5.96 -2.12
CA TRP A 164 -12.33 6.49 -2.79
C TRP A 164 -12.14 8.00 -2.64
N SER A 165 -12.94 8.66 -1.81
CA SER A 165 -12.79 10.09 -1.57
C SER A 165 -11.56 10.40 -0.73
N ASN A 166 -10.80 11.40 -1.17
CA ASN A 166 -9.63 11.91 -0.46
C ASN A 166 -9.99 13.00 0.57
N CYS A 167 -11.18 13.59 0.46
CA CYS A 167 -11.59 14.77 1.22
C CYS A 167 -12.83 14.56 2.08
N ILE A 168 -13.50 13.41 1.98
CA ILE A 168 -14.71 13.14 2.76
C ILE A 168 -14.39 13.18 4.25
N ASN A 169 -15.24 13.86 5.02
CA ASN A 169 -15.12 13.87 6.46
C ASN A 169 -15.88 12.72 7.13
N ILE A 170 -15.60 12.47 8.41
CA ILE A 170 -16.24 11.37 9.14
C ILE A 170 -17.75 11.55 9.14
N THR A 171 -18.26 12.73 9.47
CA THR A 171 -19.70 13.04 9.51
C THR A 171 -20.39 12.77 8.17
N ASP A 172 -19.79 13.21 7.07
CA ASP A 172 -20.31 13.01 5.72
C ASP A 172 -20.28 11.54 5.32
N PHE A 173 -19.20 10.82 5.66
CA PHE A 173 -19.12 9.38 5.43
C PHE A 173 -20.24 8.64 6.16
N GLU A 174 -20.44 8.91 7.45
CA GLU A 174 -21.48 8.27 8.26
C GLU A 174 -22.88 8.52 7.68
N LEU A 175 -23.17 9.76 7.30
CA LEU A 175 -24.45 10.16 6.73
C LEU A 175 -24.70 9.49 5.37
N ILE A 176 -23.73 9.56 4.46
CA ILE A 176 -23.88 9.03 3.11
C ILE A 176 -23.90 7.50 3.13
N TRP A 177 -23.07 6.85 3.96
CA TRP A 177 -23.10 5.40 4.15
C TRP A 177 -24.48 4.93 4.59
N LYS A 178 -25.03 5.52 5.66
CA LYS A 178 -26.38 5.19 6.15
C LYS A 178 -27.44 5.36 5.06
N LYS A 179 -27.36 6.45 4.31
CA LYS A 179 -28.28 6.74 3.20
C LYS A 179 -28.20 5.68 2.10
N ILE A 180 -27.00 5.25 1.70
CA ILE A 180 -26.81 4.15 0.73
C ILE A 180 -27.40 2.85 1.28
N MET A 181 -27.12 2.49 2.53
CA MET A 181 -27.61 1.22 3.10
C MET A 181 -29.13 1.16 3.20
N VAL A 182 -29.81 2.28 3.47
CA VAL A 182 -31.28 2.35 3.51
C VAL A 182 -31.88 2.25 2.10
N GLU A 183 -31.40 3.07 1.17
CA GLU A 183 -31.98 3.15 -0.18
C GLU A 183 -31.85 1.84 -0.96
N PHE A 184 -30.78 1.08 -0.72
CA PHE A 184 -30.54 -0.19 -1.40
C PHE A 184 -30.96 -1.41 -0.55
N GLY A 185 -31.64 -1.21 0.59
CA GLY A 185 -32.16 -2.30 1.43
C GLY A 185 -31.08 -3.19 2.05
N LEU A 186 -29.87 -2.66 2.27
CA LEU A 186 -28.71 -3.37 2.84
C LEU A 186 -28.52 -3.11 4.34
N THR A 187 -29.43 -2.38 4.97
CA THR A 187 -29.32 -1.99 6.38
C THR A 187 -29.23 -3.19 7.31
N ASP A 188 -29.93 -4.29 6.99
CA ASP A 188 -29.93 -5.52 7.78
C ASP A 188 -28.96 -6.60 7.31
N ASP A 189 -28.16 -6.32 6.28
CA ASP A 189 -27.18 -7.26 5.78
C ASP A 189 -26.03 -7.45 6.79
N SER A 190 -25.82 -8.71 7.19
CA SER A 190 -24.81 -9.06 8.19
C SER A 190 -23.39 -8.68 7.78
N TRP A 191 -23.05 -8.75 6.50
CA TRP A 191 -21.72 -8.43 6.02
C TRP A 191 -21.49 -6.92 6.00
N PHE A 192 -22.44 -6.13 5.50
CA PHE A 192 -22.34 -4.66 5.54
C PHE A 192 -22.36 -4.10 6.96
N LYS A 193 -23.09 -4.74 7.91
CA LYS A 193 -22.99 -4.42 9.35
C LYS A 193 -21.58 -4.67 9.87
N SER A 194 -21.03 -5.87 9.64
CA SER A 194 -19.67 -6.19 10.08
C SER A 194 -18.60 -5.28 9.46
N LEU A 195 -18.80 -4.84 8.21
CA LEU A 195 -17.89 -3.94 7.51
C LEU A 195 -17.96 -2.51 8.07
N TYR A 196 -19.16 -2.08 8.49
CA TYR A 196 -19.37 -0.81 9.16
C TYR A 196 -18.78 -0.80 10.57
N ASP A 197 -18.86 -1.90 11.31
CA ASP A 197 -18.28 -2.01 12.66
C ASP A 197 -16.76 -1.78 12.66
N ILE A 198 -16.07 -2.15 11.58
CA ILE A 198 -14.63 -1.97 11.41
C ILE A 198 -14.27 -0.72 10.58
N ARG A 199 -15.20 0.21 10.33
CA ARG A 199 -15.00 1.37 9.43
C ARG A 199 -13.79 2.23 9.79
N GLU A 200 -13.48 2.37 11.07
CA GLU A 200 -12.34 3.14 11.57
C GLU A 200 -10.99 2.52 11.15
N ASP A 201 -10.98 1.22 10.83
CA ASP A 201 -9.79 0.48 10.42
C ASP A 201 -9.54 0.58 8.90
N TRP A 202 -10.45 1.09 8.06
CA TRP A 202 -10.26 1.08 6.59
C TRP A 202 -10.66 2.35 5.84
N VAL A 203 -11.60 3.13 6.38
CA VAL A 203 -12.15 4.31 5.72
C VAL A 203 -11.15 5.47 5.79
N PRO A 204 -10.76 6.09 4.65
CA PRO A 204 -9.75 7.16 4.62
C PRO A 204 -10.02 8.33 5.57
N ALA A 205 -11.30 8.67 5.78
CA ALA A 205 -11.71 9.79 6.64
C ALA A 205 -11.16 9.73 8.07
N TYR A 206 -10.93 8.51 8.58
CA TYR A 206 -10.42 8.25 9.92
C TYR A 206 -8.90 8.38 10.03
N PHE A 207 -8.16 8.36 8.90
CA PHE A 207 -6.69 8.39 8.88
C PHE A 207 -6.11 9.76 8.50
N ARG A 208 -6.92 10.83 8.54
CA ARG A 208 -6.49 12.17 8.10
C ARG A 208 -5.48 12.84 9.03
N ASP A 209 -5.35 12.34 10.25
CA ASP A 209 -4.31 12.70 11.22
C ASP A 209 -2.92 12.15 10.83
N LEU A 210 -2.85 11.18 9.92
CA LEU A 210 -1.58 10.62 9.45
C LEU A 210 -1.13 11.24 8.11
N PRO A 211 0.14 11.69 8.00
CA PRO A 211 0.69 12.17 6.75
C PRO A 211 0.93 11.00 5.80
N MET A 212 -0.11 10.59 5.06
CA MET A 212 -0.03 9.51 4.09
C MET A 212 0.55 9.95 2.73
N SER A 213 0.97 11.21 2.58
CA SER A 213 1.65 11.75 1.37
C SER A 213 0.97 11.36 0.04
N GLY A 214 -0.36 11.50 -0.04
CA GLY A 214 -1.14 11.15 -1.23
C GLY A 214 -1.45 9.66 -1.40
N LEU A 215 -1.03 8.80 -0.46
CA LEU A 215 -1.32 7.35 -0.43
C LEU A 215 -2.70 7.02 0.17
N CYS A 216 -3.59 8.01 0.33
CA CYS A 216 -4.97 7.80 0.79
C CYS A 216 -5.72 6.76 -0.07
N ARG A 217 -5.38 6.69 -1.37
CA ARG A 217 -5.79 5.65 -2.32
C ARG A 217 -4.90 4.41 -2.21
N THR A 218 -5.10 3.66 -1.13
CA THR A 218 -4.36 2.42 -0.83
C THR A 218 -4.64 1.28 -1.80
N THR A 219 -5.58 1.42 -2.75
CA THR A 219 -5.79 0.45 -3.84
C THR A 219 -4.58 0.15 -4.66
N SER A 220 -3.76 1.18 -4.87
CA SER A 220 -2.70 1.09 -5.85
C SER A 220 -1.48 0.30 -5.37
N ILE A 221 -1.37 -0.06 -4.09
CA ILE A 221 -0.22 -0.82 -3.61
C ILE A 221 -0.47 -2.31 -3.78
N SER A 222 -1.52 -2.88 -3.17
CA SER A 222 -1.82 -4.32 -3.29
C SER A 222 -2.04 -4.75 -4.75
N GLU A 223 -2.75 -3.94 -5.54
CA GLU A 223 -2.93 -4.18 -6.97
C GLU A 223 -1.61 -4.09 -7.74
N SER A 224 -0.78 -3.09 -7.44
CA SER A 224 0.54 -2.95 -8.08
C SER A 224 1.51 -4.05 -7.66
N VAL A 225 1.47 -4.52 -6.41
CA VAL A 225 2.27 -5.64 -5.91
C VAL A 225 1.89 -6.89 -6.68
N ASN A 226 0.60 -7.22 -6.74
CA ASN A 226 0.12 -8.39 -7.46
C ASN A 226 0.44 -8.30 -8.96
N SER A 227 0.18 -7.16 -9.60
CA SER A 227 0.50 -6.92 -11.02
C SER A 227 2.00 -7.00 -11.29
N PHE A 228 2.83 -6.48 -10.39
CA PHE A 228 4.28 -6.49 -10.54
C PHE A 228 4.85 -7.91 -10.39
N TYR A 229 4.58 -8.58 -9.27
CA TYR A 229 5.18 -9.88 -8.97
C TYR A 229 4.57 -11.04 -9.76
N SER A 230 3.30 -10.97 -10.18
CA SER A 230 2.69 -12.01 -11.02
C SER A 230 3.41 -12.23 -12.36
N ARG A 231 4.18 -11.24 -12.83
CA ARG A 231 5.01 -11.34 -14.03
C ARG A 231 6.26 -12.22 -13.85
N PHE A 232 6.72 -12.36 -12.61
CA PHE A 232 7.96 -13.06 -12.26
C PHE A 232 7.69 -14.39 -11.56
N LEU A 233 6.66 -14.46 -10.73
CA LEU A 233 6.36 -15.61 -9.90
C LEU A 233 5.60 -16.68 -10.69
N ARG A 234 6.10 -17.92 -10.64
CA ARG A 234 5.51 -19.07 -11.34
C ARG A 234 5.13 -20.16 -10.33
N LEU A 235 3.87 -20.62 -10.41
CA LEU A 235 3.29 -21.61 -9.48
C LEU A 235 4.11 -22.91 -9.34
N LYS A 236 4.85 -23.30 -10.39
CA LYS A 236 5.64 -24.54 -10.43
C LYS A 236 7.10 -24.38 -9.99
N SER A 237 7.53 -23.16 -9.67
CA SER A 237 8.93 -22.92 -9.34
C SER A 237 9.31 -23.54 -7.99
N ASN A 238 10.52 -24.08 -7.93
CA ASN A 238 11.13 -24.45 -6.65
C ASN A 238 11.64 -23.19 -5.92
N LEU A 239 12.02 -23.31 -4.65
CA LEU A 239 12.42 -22.16 -3.83
C LEU A 239 13.70 -21.45 -4.34
N VAL A 240 14.57 -22.15 -5.07
CA VAL A 240 15.79 -21.54 -5.65
C VAL A 240 15.43 -20.71 -6.88
N GLU A 241 14.57 -21.23 -7.75
CA GLU A 241 14.02 -20.49 -8.90
C GLU A 241 13.18 -19.31 -8.45
N PHE A 242 12.37 -19.49 -7.40
CA PHE A 242 11.61 -18.40 -6.78
C PHE A 242 12.53 -17.25 -6.37
N LEU A 243 13.62 -17.55 -5.65
CA LEU A 243 14.58 -16.54 -5.22
C LEU A 243 15.22 -15.81 -6.42
N MET A 244 15.60 -16.55 -7.48
CA MET A 244 16.15 -15.95 -8.70
C MET A 244 15.15 -15.03 -9.42
N ASN A 245 13.87 -15.44 -9.48
CA ASN A 245 12.81 -14.62 -10.08
C ASN A 245 12.52 -13.38 -9.23
N PHE A 246 12.59 -13.51 -7.90
CA PHE A 246 12.47 -12.39 -6.97
C PHE A 246 13.62 -11.39 -7.16
N ASP A 247 14.86 -11.86 -7.29
CA ASP A 247 16.01 -11.00 -7.57
C ASP A 247 15.83 -10.25 -8.90
N SER A 248 15.39 -10.97 -9.95
CA SER A 248 15.12 -10.37 -11.26
C SER A 248 14.03 -9.29 -11.20
N ALA A 249 13.03 -9.49 -10.34
CA ALA A 249 12.00 -8.50 -10.07
C ALA A 249 12.60 -7.26 -9.38
N LEU A 250 13.42 -7.44 -8.35
CA LEU A 250 14.09 -6.32 -7.67
C LEU A 250 15.02 -5.54 -8.60
N ASP A 251 15.77 -6.22 -9.46
CA ASP A 251 16.64 -5.56 -10.43
C ASP A 251 15.83 -4.75 -11.44
N THR A 252 14.72 -5.30 -11.94
CA THR A 252 13.80 -4.56 -12.82
C THR A 252 13.21 -3.33 -12.14
N GLN A 253 12.81 -3.46 -10.87
CA GLN A 253 12.30 -2.34 -10.05
C GLN A 253 13.36 -1.24 -9.91
N ARG A 254 14.59 -1.62 -9.55
CA ARG A 254 15.72 -0.70 -9.35
C ARG A 254 16.14 0.01 -10.63
N HIS A 255 16.22 -0.72 -11.74
CA HIS A 255 16.52 -0.13 -13.04
C HIS A 255 15.46 0.90 -13.45
N ALA A 256 14.17 0.61 -13.19
CA ALA A 256 13.11 1.58 -13.46
C ALA A 256 13.24 2.83 -12.59
N HIS A 257 13.61 2.71 -11.31
CA HIS A 257 13.82 3.87 -10.43
C HIS A 257 15.02 4.71 -10.87
N ALA A 258 16.17 4.06 -11.14
CA ALA A 258 17.37 4.76 -11.60
C ALA A 258 17.14 5.51 -12.93
N TYR A 259 16.32 4.94 -13.82
CA TYR A 259 15.91 5.64 -15.04
C TYR A 259 15.08 6.90 -14.73
N LEU A 260 14.14 6.82 -13.80
CA LEU A 260 13.31 7.96 -13.41
C LEU A 260 14.13 9.05 -12.72
N ASP A 261 15.07 8.69 -11.84
CA ASP A 261 16.00 9.62 -11.21
C ASP A 261 16.85 10.36 -12.26
N SER A 262 17.41 9.63 -13.23
CA SER A 262 18.16 10.22 -14.34
C SER A 262 17.31 11.17 -15.20
N VAL A 263 16.05 10.83 -15.42
CA VAL A 263 15.10 11.67 -16.17
C VAL A 263 14.81 12.97 -15.41
N ASP A 264 14.66 12.90 -14.08
CA ASP A 264 14.42 14.06 -13.22
C ASP A 264 15.64 14.97 -13.13
N GLU A 265 16.85 14.41 -13.07
CA GLU A 265 18.11 15.18 -13.04
C GLU A 265 18.45 15.86 -14.38
N SER A 266 18.03 15.26 -15.50
CA SER A 266 18.44 15.70 -16.85
C SER A 266 17.60 16.84 -17.43
N SER A 267 16.42 17.13 -16.86
CA SER A 267 15.50 18.10 -17.45
C SER A 267 14.56 18.73 -16.43
N ILE A 268 14.05 19.92 -16.75
CA ILE A 268 13.00 20.56 -15.96
C ILE A 268 11.65 20.16 -16.60
N PRO A 269 10.65 19.75 -15.80
CA PRO A 269 9.34 19.44 -16.35
C PRO A 269 8.70 20.67 -17.00
N GLN A 270 7.88 20.45 -18.01
CA GLN A 270 7.21 21.55 -18.70
C GLN A 270 6.15 22.16 -17.79
N LEU A 271 6.18 23.48 -17.66
CA LEU A 271 5.18 24.25 -16.92
C LEU A 271 3.98 24.57 -17.81
N LYS A 272 2.78 24.58 -17.25
CA LYS A 272 1.54 24.91 -17.96
C LYS A 272 0.97 26.28 -17.59
N THR A 273 1.28 26.76 -16.39
CA THR A 273 0.81 28.06 -15.89
C THR A 273 2.00 28.97 -15.58
N PRO A 274 1.78 30.29 -15.50
CA PRO A 274 2.84 31.23 -15.12
C PRO A 274 3.08 31.30 -13.60
N PHE A 275 2.43 30.46 -12.79
CA PHE A 275 2.47 30.59 -11.34
C PHE A 275 3.83 30.25 -10.74
N ALA A 276 4.30 31.11 -9.83
CA ALA A 276 5.56 30.91 -9.11
C ALA A 276 5.57 29.62 -8.29
N PHE A 277 4.43 29.23 -7.72
CA PHE A 277 4.32 27.99 -6.95
C PHE A 277 4.38 26.73 -7.83
N GLU A 278 3.94 26.78 -9.10
CA GLU A 278 4.15 25.67 -10.04
C GLU A 278 5.64 25.50 -10.35
N LYS A 279 6.35 26.62 -10.61
CA LYS A 279 7.80 26.60 -10.79
C LYS A 279 8.53 26.06 -9.57
N HIS A 280 8.09 26.42 -8.36
CA HIS A 280 8.66 25.88 -7.13
C HIS A 280 8.35 24.38 -6.98
N ALA A 281 7.11 23.95 -7.25
CA ALA A 281 6.72 22.54 -7.21
C ALA A 281 7.59 21.68 -8.14
N ALA A 282 7.94 22.19 -9.33
CA ALA A 282 8.85 21.53 -10.27
C ALA A 282 10.27 21.30 -9.73
N THR A 283 10.69 22.05 -8.71
CA THR A 283 12.01 21.90 -8.06
C THR A 283 11.97 20.99 -6.83
N VAL A 284 10.79 20.74 -6.28
CA VAL A 284 10.60 19.99 -5.02
C VAL A 284 10.15 18.56 -5.30
N TYR A 285 9.22 18.37 -6.24
CA TYR A 285 8.66 17.07 -6.55
C TYR A 285 9.44 16.38 -7.67
N THR A 286 9.55 15.05 -7.57
CA THR A 286 9.90 14.20 -8.72
C THR A 286 8.91 14.44 -9.86
N ARG A 287 9.32 14.23 -11.10
CA ARG A 287 8.50 14.58 -12.28
C ARG A 287 7.12 13.94 -12.29
N ASN A 288 7.02 12.67 -11.90
CA ASN A 288 5.74 11.98 -11.84
C ASN A 288 4.78 12.65 -10.86
N LYS A 289 5.27 13.04 -9.67
CA LYS A 289 4.47 13.75 -8.67
C LYS A 289 4.21 15.20 -9.05
N PHE A 290 5.17 15.86 -9.68
CA PHE A 290 4.97 17.19 -10.22
C PHE A 290 3.78 17.22 -11.18
N TYR A 291 3.65 16.26 -12.10
CA TYR A 291 2.52 16.25 -13.04
C TYR A 291 1.16 15.96 -12.38
N GLU A 292 1.13 15.21 -11.27
CA GLU A 292 -0.09 15.06 -10.46
C GLU A 292 -0.49 16.40 -9.83
N VAL A 293 0.47 17.11 -9.21
CA VAL A 293 0.25 18.42 -8.60
C VAL A 293 -0.07 19.48 -9.65
N GLN A 294 0.62 19.50 -10.79
CA GLN A 294 0.40 20.43 -11.89
C GLN A 294 -1.04 20.35 -12.39
N LYS A 295 -1.63 19.16 -12.42
CA LYS A 295 -3.03 19.01 -12.80
C LYS A 295 -3.96 19.70 -11.81
N GLU A 296 -3.72 19.56 -10.50
CA GLU A 296 -4.50 20.26 -9.48
C GLU A 296 -4.33 21.79 -9.57
N ILE A 297 -3.10 22.24 -9.89
CA ILE A 297 -2.80 23.66 -10.14
C ILE A 297 -3.56 24.19 -11.36
N GLU A 298 -3.56 23.42 -12.45
CA GLU A 298 -4.26 23.74 -13.70
C GLU A 298 -5.78 23.78 -13.46
N ASP A 299 -6.33 22.79 -12.77
CA ASP A 299 -7.75 22.75 -12.42
C ASP A 299 -8.12 23.96 -11.54
N ALA A 300 -7.31 24.30 -10.54
CA ALA A 300 -7.52 25.50 -9.72
C ALA A 300 -7.44 26.79 -10.54
N TYR A 301 -6.55 26.88 -11.53
CA TYR A 301 -6.42 28.05 -12.39
C TYR A 301 -7.69 28.32 -13.23
N TYR A 302 -8.32 27.26 -13.73
CA TYR A 302 -9.51 27.39 -14.57
C TYR A 302 -10.81 27.46 -13.78
N VAL A 303 -10.85 26.87 -12.58
CA VAL A 303 -12.08 26.73 -11.78
C VAL A 303 -12.19 27.81 -10.71
N CYS A 304 -11.09 28.14 -10.02
CA CYS A 304 -11.10 29.11 -8.94
C CYS A 304 -10.94 30.53 -9.49
N HIS A 305 -11.98 31.35 -9.33
CA HIS A 305 -11.95 32.78 -9.61
C HIS A 305 -12.19 33.55 -8.31
N VAL A 306 -11.47 34.67 -8.14
CA VAL A 306 -11.66 35.53 -6.97
C VAL A 306 -12.99 36.28 -7.13
N CYS A 307 -14.00 35.88 -6.35
CA CYS A 307 -15.34 36.47 -6.43
C CYS A 307 -15.42 37.87 -5.80
N ASN A 308 -14.58 38.17 -4.80
CA ASN A 308 -14.52 39.49 -4.18
C ASN A 308 -13.20 39.64 -3.40
N ILE A 309 -12.59 40.82 -3.49
CA ILE A 309 -11.48 41.23 -2.62
C ILE A 309 -12.08 42.27 -1.66
N SER A 310 -12.28 41.90 -0.39
CA SER A 310 -12.66 42.88 0.64
C SER A 310 -11.42 43.63 1.11
N GLU A 311 -11.52 44.93 1.38
CA GLU A 311 -10.42 45.80 1.87
C GLU A 311 -9.82 45.38 3.24
N ASN A 312 -10.30 44.27 3.85
CA ASN A 312 -9.81 43.72 5.11
C ASN A 312 -8.91 42.47 4.96
N ASP A 313 -8.24 42.27 3.82
CA ASP A 313 -7.30 41.16 3.55
C ASP A 313 -7.87 39.73 3.70
N SER A 314 -9.19 39.56 3.87
CA SER A 314 -9.83 38.25 3.82
C SER A 314 -10.20 37.87 2.39
N VAL A 315 -9.49 36.89 1.82
CA VAL A 315 -9.80 36.29 0.51
C VAL A 315 -10.74 35.11 0.72
N VAL A 316 -11.95 35.17 0.16
CA VAL A 316 -12.86 34.03 0.07
C VAL A 316 -12.61 33.34 -1.27
N ILE A 317 -12.06 32.13 -1.23
CA ILE A 317 -11.82 31.28 -2.40
C ILE A 317 -12.94 30.22 -2.44
N LEU A 318 -13.58 30.04 -3.60
CA LEU A 318 -14.49 28.92 -3.87
C LEU A 318 -13.78 27.83 -4.68
#